data_AF-A0A2V6PUB4-F1
#
_entry.id   AF-A0A2V6PUB4-F1
#
_cell.length_a   1.000
_cell.length_b   1.000
_cell.length_c   1.000
_cell.angle_alpha   90.00
_cell.angle_beta   90.00
_cell.angle_gamma   90.00
#
_symmetry.space_group_name_H-M   'P 1'
#
loop_
_entity.id
_entity.type
_entity.pdbx_description
1 polymer ?
#
loop_
_entity_poly.entity_id
_entity_poly.type
_entity_poly.pdbx_seq_one_letter_code
_entity_poly.pdbx_strand_id
1 'polypeptide(L)'
;MAEVELGRLVSQRASSGTVKQFAQQMISDHSRANDELMQLAEQKGVEVPTALDRKHKKAYDRLAKLSGPDFDRAYIREMARDHNKDLKMFSREATRAKDPDVKAWAAKTLPTLQQHQDQVKQTASSMNEPLPTNGWAWPGDKAAGRARVSQ
;
A
#
# COMPACT_ATOMS: atom_id res chain seq x y z
N MET A 1 1.21 -2.80 -9.20
CA MET A 1 2.37 -1.96 -9.62
C MET A 1 2.83 -0.97 -8.54
N ALA A 2 1.94 -0.13 -7.98
CA ALA A 2 2.32 0.93 -7.02
C ALA A 2 3.08 0.43 -5.78
N GLU A 3 2.58 -0.60 -5.12
CA GLU A 3 3.20 -1.11 -3.88
C GLU A 3 4.55 -1.80 -4.12
N VAL A 4 4.76 -2.34 -5.33
CA VAL A 4 6.07 -2.86 -5.76
C VAL A 4 7.08 -1.72 -5.89
N GLU A 5 6.69 -0.61 -6.54
CA GLU A 5 7.56 0.57 -6.67
C GLU A 5 7.88 1.22 -5.32
N LEU A 6 6.88 1.35 -4.44
CA LEU A 6 7.08 1.84 -3.09
C LEU A 6 7.97 0.90 -2.27
N GLY A 7 7.80 -0.41 -2.40
CA GLY A 7 8.65 -1.42 -1.76
C GLY A 7 10.10 -1.32 -2.20
N ARG A 8 10.36 -1.09 -3.50
CA ARG A 8 11.73 -0.90 -4.03
C ARG A 8 12.42 0.31 -3.41
N LEU A 9 11.69 1.38 -3.16
CA LEU A 9 12.19 2.59 -2.52
C LEU A 9 12.67 2.34 -1.08
N VAL A 10 12.11 1.35 -0.39
CA VAL A 10 12.49 0.98 0.98
C VAL A 10 13.97 0.60 1.08
N SER A 11 14.51 -0.14 0.10
CA SER A 11 15.92 -0.53 0.11
C SER A 11 16.88 0.67 0.18
N GLN A 12 16.48 1.80 -0.42
CA GLN A 12 17.29 3.02 -0.53
C GLN A 12 17.07 3.99 0.63
N ARG A 13 15.87 3.99 1.23
CA ARG A 13 15.44 5.06 2.13
C ARG A 13 15.21 4.59 3.57
N ALA A 14 14.94 3.31 3.80
CA ALA A 14 14.62 2.80 5.12
C ALA A 14 15.84 2.56 6.00
N SER A 15 15.67 2.81 7.30
CA SER A 15 16.65 2.46 8.33
C SER A 15 16.31 1.16 9.06
N SER A 16 15.02 0.85 9.20
CA SER A 16 14.54 -0.30 9.97
C SER A 16 14.67 -1.63 9.21
N GLY A 17 15.27 -2.62 9.86
CA GLY A 17 15.35 -4.00 9.35
C GLY A 17 13.97 -4.63 9.18
N THR A 18 13.04 -4.40 10.11
CA THR A 18 11.66 -4.92 10.02
C THR A 18 10.90 -4.29 8.86
N VAL A 19 11.09 -3.00 8.59
CA VAL A 19 10.46 -2.33 7.44
C VAL A 19 11.00 -2.89 6.12
N LYS A 20 12.31 -3.15 6.04
CA LYS A 20 12.93 -3.79 4.87
C LYS A 20 12.40 -5.20 4.63
N GLN A 21 12.28 -6.02 5.68
CA GLN A 21 11.71 -7.37 5.59
C GLN A 21 10.25 -7.35 5.14
N PHE A 22 9.43 -6.48 5.73
CA PHE A 22 8.05 -6.30 5.31
C PHE A 22 7.97 -5.89 3.83
N ALA A 23 8.76 -4.91 3.39
CA ALA A 23 8.80 -4.47 2.00
C ALA A 23 9.23 -5.56 1.01
N GLN A 24 10.14 -6.46 1.42
CA GLN A 24 10.54 -7.59 0.57
C GLN A 24 9.37 -8.55 0.34
N GLN A 25 8.56 -8.83 1.37
CA GLN A 25 7.34 -9.62 1.22
C GLN A 25 6.34 -8.93 0.29
N MET A 26 6.15 -7.61 0.48
CA MET A 26 5.30 -6.78 -0.36
C MET A 26 5.68 -6.87 -1.84
N ILE A 27 6.97 -6.70 -2.16
CA ILE A 27 7.47 -6.81 -3.54
C ILE A 27 7.16 -8.19 -4.11
N SER A 28 7.46 -9.26 -3.38
CA SER A 28 7.29 -10.64 -3.86
C SER A 28 5.83 -10.95 -4.19
N ASP A 29 4.94 -10.73 -3.22
CA ASP A 29 3.53 -11.10 -3.35
C ASP A 29 2.79 -10.23 -4.37
N HIS A 30 3.04 -8.92 -4.35
CA HIS A 30 2.39 -8.02 -5.30
C HIS A 30 2.94 -8.15 -6.72
N SER A 31 4.22 -8.51 -6.91
CA SER A 31 4.73 -8.81 -8.26
C SER A 31 4.00 -10.01 -8.84
N ARG A 32 3.91 -11.11 -8.09
CA ARG A 32 3.16 -12.30 -8.50
C ARG A 32 1.68 -11.98 -8.77
N ALA A 33 1.03 -11.21 -7.91
CA ALA A 33 -0.37 -10.83 -8.12
C ALA A 33 -0.56 -9.94 -9.37
N ASN A 34 0.38 -9.02 -9.65
CA ASN A 34 0.34 -8.22 -10.89
C ASN A 34 0.53 -9.10 -12.13
N ASP A 35 1.45 -10.07 -12.09
CA ASP A 35 1.69 -10.99 -13.21
C ASP A 35 0.44 -11.82 -13.53
N GLU A 36 -0.22 -12.36 -12.49
CA GLU A 36 -1.49 -13.09 -12.64
C GLU A 36 -2.59 -12.18 -13.22
N LEU A 37 -2.67 -10.92 -12.78
CA LEU A 37 -3.65 -9.96 -13.29
C LEU A 37 -3.38 -9.57 -14.76
N MET A 38 -2.12 -9.38 -15.14
CA MET A 38 -1.74 -9.06 -16.51
C MET A 38 -2.09 -10.20 -17.47
N GLN A 39 -1.80 -11.45 -17.08
CA GLN A 39 -2.20 -12.62 -17.87
C GLN A 39 -3.72 -12.71 -18.03
N LEU A 40 -4.47 -12.46 -16.95
CA LEU A 40 -5.93 -12.45 -17.01
C LEU A 40 -6.47 -11.35 -17.94
N ALA A 41 -5.86 -10.17 -17.91
CA ALA A 41 -6.26 -9.06 -18.75
C ALA A 41 -5.95 -9.33 -20.23
N GLU A 42 -4.77 -9.90 -20.53
CA GLU A 42 -4.38 -10.31 -21.88
C GLU A 42 -5.35 -11.35 -22.46
N GLN A 43 -5.70 -12.38 -21.69
CA GLN A 43 -6.69 -13.39 -22.08
C GLN A 43 -8.06 -12.80 -22.41
N LYS A 44 -8.39 -11.66 -21.80
CA LYS A 44 -9.67 -10.96 -21.98
C LYS A 44 -9.57 -9.80 -22.98
N GLY A 45 -8.41 -9.56 -23.57
CA GLY A 45 -8.18 -8.44 -24.49
C GLY A 45 -8.34 -7.06 -23.83
N VAL A 46 -8.06 -6.97 -22.52
CA VAL A 46 -8.13 -5.72 -21.75
C VAL A 46 -6.73 -5.17 -21.53
N GLU A 47 -6.53 -3.90 -21.86
CA GLU A 47 -5.28 -3.21 -21.55
C GLU A 47 -5.24 -2.79 -20.08
N VAL A 48 -4.15 -3.10 -19.40
CA VAL A 48 -3.89 -2.67 -18.02
C VAL A 48 -2.88 -1.53 -18.04
N PRO A 49 -3.19 -0.37 -17.43
CA PRO A 49 -2.22 0.71 -17.28
C PRO A 49 -0.98 0.23 -16.51
N THR A 50 0.20 0.38 -17.11
CA THR A 50 1.48 0.02 -16.49
C THR A 50 2.10 1.18 -15.69
N ALA A 51 1.66 2.40 -15.96
CA ALA A 51 2.08 3.59 -15.22
C ALA A 51 1.32 3.75 -13.90
N LEU A 52 1.97 4.35 -12.90
CA LEU A 52 1.30 4.76 -11.67
C LEU A 52 0.25 5.83 -11.97
N ASP A 53 -0.95 5.68 -11.41
CA ASP A 53 -1.92 6.77 -11.43
C ASP A 53 -1.41 7.98 -10.60
N ARG A 54 -2.12 9.10 -10.74
CA ARG A 54 -1.73 10.37 -10.08
C ARG A 54 -1.65 10.26 -8.56
N LYS A 55 -2.51 9.46 -7.92
CA LYS A 55 -2.51 9.29 -6.46
C LYS A 55 -1.27 8.52 -6.04
N HIS A 56 -0.99 7.38 -6.67
CA HIS A 56 0.16 6.54 -6.36
C HIS A 56 1.48 7.25 -6.68
N LYS A 57 1.54 8.00 -7.78
CA LYS A 57 2.72 8.83 -8.09
C LYS A 57 2.95 9.91 -7.03
N LYS A 58 1.92 10.61 -6.56
CA LYS A 58 2.05 11.62 -5.49
C LYS A 58 2.56 10.98 -4.19
N ALA A 59 2.08 9.78 -3.84
CA ALA A 59 2.58 9.05 -2.69
C ALA A 59 4.07 8.71 -2.86
N TYR A 60 4.46 8.14 -4.00
CA TYR A 60 5.85 7.85 -4.33
C TYR A 60 6.75 9.09 -4.21
N ASP A 61 6.40 10.19 -4.88
CA ASP A 61 7.18 11.43 -4.89
C ASP A 61 7.33 12.02 -3.47
N ARG A 62 6.32 11.83 -2.61
CA ARG A 62 6.36 12.24 -1.21
C ARG A 62 7.31 11.37 -0.39
N LEU A 63 7.20 10.04 -0.50
CA LEU A 63 8.06 9.12 0.23
C LEU A 63 9.52 9.21 -0.22
N ALA A 64 9.79 9.43 -1.51
CA ALA A 64 11.15 9.52 -2.05
C ALA A 64 11.99 10.67 -1.49
N LYS A 65 11.33 11.66 -0.88
CA LYS A 65 11.97 12.80 -0.21
C LYS A 65 12.33 12.54 1.25
N LEU A 66 11.84 11.44 1.82
CA LEU A 66 12.10 11.05 3.20
C LEU A 66 13.22 10.02 3.26
N SER A 67 13.84 9.87 4.43
CA SER A 67 14.86 8.84 4.67
C SER A 67 14.87 8.47 6.16
N GLY A 68 15.46 7.32 6.47
CA GLY A 68 15.60 6.83 7.84
C GLY A 68 14.24 6.66 8.55
N PRO A 69 14.14 7.00 9.84
CA PRO A 69 12.91 6.79 10.62
C PRO A 69 11.68 7.53 10.08
N ASP A 70 11.84 8.70 9.45
CA ASP A 70 10.72 9.42 8.84
C ASP A 70 10.15 8.68 7.62
N PHE A 71 11.04 8.09 6.82
CA PHE A 71 10.63 7.24 5.73
C PHE A 71 9.93 5.98 6.25
N ASP A 72 10.52 5.31 7.24
CA ASP A 72 9.98 4.08 7.83
C ASP A 72 8.53 4.30 8.29
N ARG A 73 8.28 5.35 9.08
CA ARG A 73 6.93 5.71 9.55
C ARG A 73 5.99 6.04 8.40
N ALA A 74 6.44 6.84 7.43
CA ALA A 74 5.62 7.26 6.31
C ALA A 74 5.21 6.10 5.40
N TYR A 75 6.12 5.14 5.18
CA TYR A 75 5.87 3.93 4.41
C TYR A 75 4.86 3.02 5.10
N ILE A 76 5.07 2.70 6.38
CA ILE A 76 4.16 1.83 7.15
C ILE A 76 2.75 2.43 7.24
N ARG A 77 2.64 3.75 7.43
CA ARG A 77 1.33 4.44 7.40
C ARG A 77 0.66 4.37 6.03
N GLU A 78 1.41 4.48 4.93
CA GLU A 78 0.84 4.39 3.58
C GLU A 78 0.34 2.96 3.31
N MET A 79 1.16 1.95 3.59
CA MET A 79 0.81 0.54 3.40
C MET A 79 -0.42 0.14 4.23
N ALA A 80 -0.50 0.54 5.50
CA ALA A 80 -1.67 0.26 6.33
C ALA A 80 -2.96 0.92 5.80
N ARG A 81 -2.84 2.07 5.13
CA ARG A 81 -3.99 2.78 4.55
C ARG A 81 -4.46 2.15 3.26
N ASP A 82 -3.53 1.79 2.37
CA ASP A 82 -3.88 1.22 1.08
C ASP A 82 -4.35 -0.24 1.23
N HIS A 83 -3.72 -1.06 2.08
CA HIS A 83 -4.20 -2.43 2.35
C HIS A 83 -5.61 -2.50 2.95
N ASN A 84 -5.98 -1.56 3.83
CA ASN A 84 -7.35 -1.49 4.33
C ASN A 84 -8.38 -1.17 3.22
N LYS A 85 -7.99 -0.39 2.19
CA LYS A 85 -8.85 -0.15 1.02
C LYS A 85 -8.91 -1.38 0.12
N ASP A 86 -7.76 -2.01 -0.11
CA ASP A 86 -7.66 -3.18 -0.97
C ASP A 86 -8.43 -4.35 -0.39
N LEU A 87 -8.38 -4.59 0.92
CA LEU A 87 -9.23 -5.59 1.59
C LEU A 87 -10.72 -5.38 1.30
N LYS A 88 -11.20 -4.14 1.36
CA LYS A 88 -12.61 -3.82 1.04
C LYS A 88 -12.92 -4.03 -0.43
N MET A 89 -12.00 -3.64 -1.31
CA MET A 89 -12.15 -3.82 -2.76
C MET A 89 -12.16 -5.30 -3.13
N PHE A 90 -11.15 -6.06 -2.71
CA PHE A 90 -11.02 -7.48 -3.02
C PHE A 90 -12.13 -8.30 -2.38
N SER A 91 -12.56 -8.01 -1.15
CA SER A 91 -13.73 -8.67 -0.55
C SER A 91 -15.00 -8.44 -1.37
N ARG A 92 -15.19 -7.21 -1.88
CA ARG A 92 -16.30 -6.90 -2.77
C ARG A 92 -16.18 -7.65 -4.10
N GLU A 93 -15.02 -7.61 -4.76
CA GLU A 93 -14.85 -8.26 -6.07
C GLU A 93 -14.93 -9.79 -5.98
N ALA A 94 -14.39 -10.38 -4.91
CA ALA A 94 -14.48 -11.82 -4.62
C ALA A 94 -15.94 -12.31 -4.49
N THR A 95 -16.89 -11.43 -4.20
CA THR A 95 -18.31 -11.78 -4.05
C THR A 95 -19.17 -11.28 -5.21
N ARG A 96 -18.88 -10.09 -5.73
CA ARG A 96 -19.76 -9.34 -6.64
C ARG A 96 -19.22 -9.18 -8.06
N ALA A 97 -17.97 -9.53 -8.36
CA ALA A 97 -17.47 -9.43 -9.71
C ALA A 97 -18.36 -10.24 -10.67
N LYS A 98 -18.70 -9.65 -11.82
CA LYS A 98 -19.51 -10.32 -12.85
C LYS A 98 -18.69 -11.36 -13.62
N ASP A 99 -17.44 -11.00 -13.89
CA ASP A 99 -16.50 -11.89 -14.53
C ASP A 99 -16.04 -12.98 -13.53
N PRO A 100 -16.24 -14.27 -13.84
CA PRO A 100 -15.94 -15.36 -12.92
C PRO A 100 -14.44 -15.49 -12.62
N ASP A 101 -13.57 -15.17 -13.58
CA ASP A 101 -12.14 -15.27 -13.41
C ASP A 101 -11.60 -14.14 -12.54
N VAL A 102 -12.12 -12.92 -12.72
CA VAL A 102 -11.83 -11.78 -11.83
C VAL A 102 -12.31 -12.07 -10.41
N LYS A 103 -13.50 -12.66 -10.27
CA LYS A 103 -14.03 -13.08 -8.96
C LYS A 103 -13.10 -14.08 -8.29
N ALA A 104 -12.70 -15.12 -9.01
CA ALA A 104 -11.82 -16.17 -8.49
C ALA A 104 -10.43 -15.61 -8.12
N TRP A 105 -9.86 -14.76 -8.98
CA TRP A 105 -8.58 -14.09 -8.71
C TRP A 105 -8.63 -13.19 -7.48
N ALA A 106 -9.70 -12.39 -7.32
CA ALA A 106 -9.90 -11.57 -6.14
C ALA A 106 -10.03 -12.42 -4.87
N ALA A 107 -10.79 -13.52 -4.92
CA ALA A 107 -10.95 -14.44 -3.79
C ALA A 107 -9.62 -15.12 -3.42
N LYS A 108 -8.81 -15.51 -4.41
CA LYS A 108 -7.48 -16.12 -4.22
C LYS A 108 -6.47 -15.15 -3.59
N THR A 109 -6.53 -13.87 -3.95
CA THR A 109 -5.58 -12.85 -3.48
C THR A 109 -5.94 -12.28 -2.09
N LEU A 110 -7.22 -12.30 -1.71
CA LEU A 110 -7.72 -11.71 -0.47
C LEU A 110 -6.99 -12.19 0.81
N PRO A 111 -6.67 -13.49 1.02
CA PRO A 111 -5.96 -13.93 2.21
C PRO A 111 -4.55 -13.32 2.34
N THR A 112 -3.85 -13.11 1.23
CA THR A 112 -2.54 -12.46 1.23
C THR A 112 -2.64 -10.99 1.66
N LEU A 113 -3.65 -10.25 1.18
CA LEU A 113 -3.89 -8.87 1.63
C LEU A 113 -4.23 -8.79 3.11
N GLN A 114 -4.94 -9.79 3.65
CA GLN A 114 -5.24 -9.87 5.08
C GLN A 114 -3.97 -10.09 5.89
N GLN A 115 -3.10 -11.00 5.43
CA GLN A 115 -1.79 -11.22 6.04
C GLN A 115 -0.94 -9.94 6.01
N HIS A 116 -0.87 -9.23 4.88
CA HIS A 116 -0.13 -7.98 4.78
C HIS A 116 -0.67 -6.90 5.73
N GLN A 117 -1.99 -6.79 5.87
CA GLN A 117 -2.64 -5.89 6.83
C GLN A 117 -2.26 -6.20 8.29
N ASP A 118 -2.05 -7.46 8.63
CA ASP A 118 -1.62 -7.84 9.98
C ASP A 118 -0.12 -7.65 10.17
N GLN A 119 0.69 -7.93 9.15
CA GLN A 119 2.14 -7.66 9.15
C GLN A 119 2.46 -6.16 9.27
N VAL A 120 1.70 -5.29 8.60
CA VAL A 120 1.92 -3.83 8.70
C VAL A 120 1.56 -3.31 10.10
N LYS A 121 0.54 -3.87 10.75
CA LYS A 121 0.23 -3.58 12.17
C LYS A 121 1.35 -4.04 13.10
N GLN A 122 1.84 -5.26 12.92
CA GLN A 122 2.94 -5.78 13.72
C GLN A 122 4.22 -4.95 13.55
N THR A 123 4.53 -4.54 12.31
CA THR A 123 5.68 -3.69 12.01
C THR A 123 5.52 -2.29 12.63
N ALA A 124 4.32 -1.71 12.58
CA ALA A 124 4.06 -0.44 13.23
C ALA A 124 4.24 -0.53 14.76
N SER A 125 3.71 -1.59 15.38
CA SER A 125 3.87 -1.83 16.81
C SER A 125 5.34 -2.01 17.20
N SER A 126 6.15 -2.74 16.41
CA SER A 126 7.58 -2.92 16.72
C SER A 126 8.39 -1.63 16.59
N MET A 127 7.90 -0.67 15.79
CA MET A 127 8.45 0.67 15.65
C MET A 127 7.91 1.67 16.69
N ASN A 128 7.00 1.23 17.57
CA ASN A 128 6.22 2.10 18.46
C ASN A 128 5.50 3.23 17.70
N GLU A 129 5.04 2.93 16.48
CA GLU A 129 4.41 3.85 15.56
C GLU A 129 2.88 3.67 15.62
N PRO A 130 2.12 4.68 16.10
CA PRO A 130 0.67 4.57 16.15
C PRO A 130 0.08 4.60 14.74
N LEU A 131 -0.57 3.51 14.34
CA LEU A 131 -1.35 3.51 13.11
C LEU A 131 -2.62 4.36 13.28
N PRO A 132 -3.01 5.13 12.25
CA PRO A 132 -4.26 5.88 12.30
C PRO A 132 -5.44 4.93 12.45
N THR A 133 -6.17 5.03 13.56
CA THR A 133 -7.27 4.11 13.91
C THR A 133 -8.63 4.53 13.34
N ASN A 134 -8.79 5.77 12.87
CA ASN A 134 -10.06 6.29 12.36
C ASN A 134 -9.93 6.94 10.98
N GLY A 135 -10.99 6.77 10.17
CA GLY A 135 -11.09 7.18 8.78
C GLY A 135 -10.62 8.61 8.50
N TRP A 136 -9.62 8.70 7.64
CA TRP A 136 -9.28 9.83 6.75
C TRP A 136 -8.97 11.18 7.43
N ALA A 137 -7.67 11.42 7.68
CA ALA A 137 -7.01 12.71 7.40
C ALA A 137 -5.48 12.51 7.30
N TRP A 138 -4.86 13.06 6.25
CA TRP A 138 -3.41 13.25 6.13
C TRP A 138 -3.12 14.72 6.56
N PRO A 139 -2.11 15.03 7.39
CA PRO A 139 -1.82 16.40 7.85
C PRO A 139 -1.26 17.35 6.78
N GLY A 140 -1.58 17.13 5.50
CA GLY A 140 -1.13 17.96 4.38
C GLY A 140 -2.24 18.75 3.70
N ASP A 141 -3.50 18.47 4.01
CA ASP A 141 -4.65 19.02 3.27
C ASP A 141 -5.57 19.92 4.13
N LYS A 142 -5.18 20.28 5.36
CA LYS A 142 -5.84 21.35 6.12
C LYS A 142 -4.84 22.28 6.81
N ALA A 143 -4.62 23.42 6.14
CA ALA A 143 -4.17 24.69 6.69
C ALA A 143 -2.65 24.80 7.02
N ALA A 144 -1.85 25.72 6.47
CA ALA A 144 -2.20 27.05 5.94
C ALA A 144 -3.28 27.74 6.77
N GLY A 145 -2.97 27.96 8.06
CA GLY A 145 -3.79 28.75 8.99
C GLY A 145 -4.05 28.03 10.31
N ARG A 146 -3.57 28.46 11.47
CA ARG A 146 -2.91 29.70 11.87
C ARG A 146 -2.06 29.37 13.09
N ALA A 147 -0.99 30.15 13.23
CA ALA A 147 -0.23 30.34 14.45
C ALA A 147 -1.12 30.46 15.70
N ARG A 148 -0.69 29.87 16.82
CA ARG A 148 -0.06 30.65 17.90
C ARG A 148 0.52 29.75 18.99
N VAL A 149 1.69 30.20 19.42
CA VAL A 149 2.41 29.89 20.66
C VAL A 149 1.66 30.51 21.85
N SER A 150 2.00 30.04 23.06
CA SER A 150 1.76 30.63 24.40
C SER A 150 0.55 30.02 25.13
N GLN A 151 0.63 29.57 26.39
CA GLN A 151 1.57 29.73 27.50
C GLN A 151 1.67 28.41 28.28
#